data_AF-A0A0J5FMQ4-F1
#
_entry.id   AF-A0A0J5FMQ4-F1
#
_cell.length_a   1.000
_cell.length_b   1.000
_cell.length_c   1.000
_cell.angle_alpha   90.00
_cell.angle_beta   90.00
_cell.angle_gamma   90.00
#
_symmetry.space_group_name_H-M   'P 1'
#
loop_
_entity.id
_entity.type
_entity.pdbx_description
1 polymer ?
#
loop_
_entity_poly.entity_id
_entity_poly.type
_entity_poly.pdbx_seq_one_letter_code
_entity_poly.pdbx_strand_id
1 'polypeptide(L)'
;MQELHYIYNSRGDMLFSCKNLIECHDFSRADSALLFAFSGMEVKNVDFILDDEVYTLKCNEFQGRLDFDFSVKKVIKSNDILYLYLEINNPMYEVGVISLLKSRFDDNERIWLDMVLESKKIYISASYIVGGMRDEIEKDTIVVEGKYIHDYYSFYCEFGYAFFGKFGYMGSNLNAFNDCLIELKRKDRRISVVWKDSELSFKAIANTTPDGLYKTFYHEMVMTLEEHCNLILE
;
A
#
# COMPACT_ATOMS: atom_id res chain seq x y z
N MET A 1 -7.15 13.34 -10.10
CA MET A 1 -7.11 12.17 -11.00
C MET A 1 -8.49 11.99 -11.63
N GLN A 2 -8.58 11.71 -12.93
CA GLN A 2 -9.83 11.30 -13.59
C GLN A 2 -9.75 9.78 -13.78
N GLU A 3 -10.09 9.03 -12.74
CA GLU A 3 -9.87 7.58 -12.71
C GLU A 3 -10.99 6.86 -13.47
N LEU A 4 -10.73 6.55 -14.74
CA LEU A 4 -11.52 5.55 -15.47
C LEU A 4 -11.05 4.16 -15.04
N HIS A 5 -11.98 3.40 -14.45
CA HIS A 5 -11.77 2.01 -14.09
C HIS A 5 -12.50 1.12 -15.08
N TYR A 6 -11.90 -0.02 -15.41
CA TYR A 6 -12.42 -0.97 -16.37
C TYR A 6 -12.55 -2.33 -15.71
N ILE A 7 -13.71 -2.96 -15.86
CA ILE A 7 -13.98 -4.29 -15.32
C ILE A 7 -14.02 -5.30 -16.45
N TYR A 8 -13.26 -6.37 -16.29
CA TYR A 8 -13.16 -7.47 -17.25
C TYR A 8 -13.63 -8.77 -16.61
N ASN A 9 -14.20 -9.65 -17.43
CA ASN A 9 -14.51 -11.03 -17.05
C ASN A 9 -13.26 -11.93 -17.17
N SER A 10 -13.39 -13.19 -16.78
CA SER A 10 -12.31 -14.19 -16.84
C SER A 10 -11.78 -14.48 -18.25
N ARG A 11 -12.54 -14.12 -19.29
CA ARG A 11 -12.19 -14.30 -20.71
C ARG A 11 -11.45 -13.08 -21.28
N GLY A 12 -11.33 -12.00 -20.51
CA GLY A 12 -10.75 -10.74 -20.95
C GLY A 12 -11.72 -9.83 -21.70
N ASP A 13 -13.02 -10.14 -21.71
CA ASP A 13 -14.02 -9.24 -22.27
C ASP A 13 -14.31 -8.11 -21.28
N MET A 14 -14.29 -6.87 -21.75
CA MET A 14 -14.68 -5.70 -20.95
C MET A 14 -16.19 -5.74 -20.69
N LEU A 15 -16.59 -5.77 -19.42
CA LEU A 15 -18.00 -5.75 -19.01
C LEU A 15 -18.54 -4.32 -18.95
N PHE A 16 -17.80 -3.41 -18.32
CA PHE A 16 -18.13 -2.00 -18.22
C PHE A 16 -16.91 -1.17 -17.77
N SER A 17 -17.05 0.14 -17.95
CA SER A 17 -16.19 1.15 -17.35
C SER A 17 -16.97 1.97 -16.33
N CYS A 18 -16.30 2.52 -15.31
CA CYS A 18 -16.89 3.48 -14.39
C CYS A 18 -15.95 4.66 -14.13
N LYS A 19 -16.55 5.81 -13.80
CA LYS A 19 -15.81 7.04 -13.47
C LYS A 19 -15.43 7.13 -12.01
N ASN A 20 -16.22 6.52 -11.13
CA ASN A 20 -15.94 6.53 -9.71
C ASN A 20 -16.04 5.12 -9.15
N LEU A 21 -14.95 4.71 -8.52
CA LEU A 21 -14.86 3.59 -7.62
C LEU A 21 -14.73 4.11 -6.18
N ILE A 22 -15.59 3.63 -5.29
CA ILE A 22 -15.62 4.02 -3.88
C ILE A 22 -15.49 2.76 -3.04
N GLU A 23 -14.51 2.76 -2.13
CA GLU A 23 -14.37 1.79 -1.06
C GLU A 23 -15.37 2.13 0.04
N CYS A 24 -16.31 1.24 0.33
CA CYS A 24 -17.27 1.43 1.42
C CYS A 24 -16.75 0.77 2.69
N HIS A 25 -17.05 1.38 3.84
CA HIS A 25 -16.74 0.76 5.13
C HIS A 25 -17.58 -0.51 5.31
N ASP A 26 -16.93 -1.61 5.72
CA ASP A 26 -17.63 -2.82 6.13
C ASP A 26 -18.09 -2.69 7.60
N PHE A 27 -19.40 -2.53 7.78
CA PHE A 27 -20.02 -2.47 9.11
C PHE A 27 -20.34 -3.85 9.68
N SER A 28 -20.32 -4.90 8.86
CA SER A 28 -20.68 -6.25 9.27
C SER A 28 -19.55 -7.03 9.91
N ARG A 29 -18.28 -6.75 9.57
CA ARG A 29 -17.10 -7.54 10.00
C ARG A 29 -17.28 -9.05 9.81
N ALA A 30 -18.16 -9.42 8.90
CA ALA A 30 -18.57 -10.78 8.62
C ALA A 30 -18.21 -11.01 7.16
N ASP A 31 -17.32 -11.97 6.94
CA ASP A 31 -16.70 -12.33 5.66
C ASP A 31 -15.48 -11.50 5.23
N SER A 32 -14.66 -12.10 4.36
CA SER A 32 -13.53 -11.51 3.64
C SER A 32 -13.95 -10.48 2.58
N ALA A 33 -15.25 -10.25 2.43
CA ALA A 33 -15.82 -9.47 1.34
C ALA A 33 -16.03 -8.01 1.72
N LEU A 34 -15.62 -7.12 0.83
CA LEU A 34 -15.58 -5.68 1.02
C LEU A 34 -16.57 -5.02 0.06
N LEU A 35 -17.31 -4.02 0.54
CA LEU A 35 -18.30 -3.34 -0.28
C LEU A 35 -17.64 -2.25 -1.13
N PHE A 36 -17.89 -2.28 -2.43
CA PHE A 36 -17.49 -1.26 -3.38
C PHE A 36 -18.70 -0.66 -4.07
N ALA A 37 -18.68 0.65 -4.30
CA ALA A 37 -19.67 1.34 -5.12
C ALA A 37 -19.05 1.83 -6.42
N PHE A 38 -19.68 1.47 -7.53
CA PHE A 38 -19.33 1.85 -8.89
C PHE A 38 -20.38 2.83 -9.40
N SER A 39 -19.97 4.01 -9.85
CA SER A 39 -20.89 5.01 -10.42
C SER A 39 -20.33 5.71 -11.66
N GLY A 40 -21.22 6.36 -12.41
CA GLY A 40 -20.89 6.94 -13.70
C GLY A 40 -20.55 5.86 -14.74
N MET A 41 -21.29 4.73 -14.69
CA MET A 41 -21.10 3.60 -15.60
C MET A 41 -21.66 3.91 -16.99
N GLU A 42 -20.98 3.45 -18.04
CA GLU A 42 -21.47 3.55 -19.42
C GLU A 42 -22.51 2.48 -19.75
N VAL A 43 -22.51 1.36 -19.03
CA VAL A 43 -23.44 0.23 -19.19
C VAL A 43 -24.23 0.02 -17.90
N LYS A 44 -25.56 -0.10 -18.00
CA LYS A 44 -26.45 -0.25 -16.84
C LYS A 44 -26.80 -1.70 -16.48
N ASN A 45 -26.68 -2.61 -17.45
CA ASN A 45 -27.03 -4.02 -17.28
C ASN A 45 -25.79 -4.89 -17.45
N VAL A 46 -25.12 -5.14 -16.33
CA VAL A 46 -24.06 -6.15 -16.21
C VAL A 46 -24.54 -7.19 -15.22
N ASP A 47 -24.42 -8.45 -15.60
CA ASP A 47 -24.70 -9.58 -14.72
C ASP A 47 -23.38 -10.23 -14.34
N PHE A 48 -23.28 -10.61 -13.06
CA PHE A 48 -22.11 -11.27 -12.50
C PHE A 48 -22.49 -12.68 -12.09
N ILE A 49 -21.66 -13.63 -12.48
CA ILE A 49 -21.61 -14.96 -11.90
C ILE A 49 -20.97 -14.82 -10.52
N LEU A 50 -21.74 -15.15 -9.48
CA LEU A 50 -21.29 -15.09 -8.10
C LEU A 50 -20.39 -16.27 -7.78
N ASP A 51 -19.32 -16.05 -7.02
CA ASP A 51 -18.35 -17.05 -6.51
C ASP A 51 -17.57 -17.89 -7.54
N ASP A 52 -18.10 -18.14 -8.73
CA ASP A 52 -17.55 -19.06 -9.72
C ASP A 52 -16.72 -18.38 -10.81
N GLU A 53 -16.61 -17.04 -10.78
CA GLU A 53 -15.84 -16.28 -11.76
C GLU A 53 -14.92 -15.25 -11.07
N VAL A 54 -13.70 -15.16 -11.61
CA VAL A 54 -12.72 -14.12 -11.27
C VAL A 54 -12.84 -13.00 -12.29
N TYR A 55 -13.05 -11.80 -11.78
CA TYR A 55 -13.08 -10.57 -12.55
C TYR A 55 -11.81 -9.78 -12.28
N THR A 56 -11.42 -8.93 -13.21
CA THR A 56 -10.26 -8.06 -13.05
C THR A 56 -10.71 -6.61 -13.11
N LEU A 57 -10.28 -5.84 -12.11
CA LEU A 57 -10.31 -4.39 -12.15
C LEU A 57 -9.01 -3.89 -12.74
N LYS A 58 -9.11 -2.98 -13.71
CA LYS A 58 -7.95 -2.27 -14.27
C LYS A 58 -8.10 -0.77 -14.18
N CYS A 59 -7.00 -0.09 -13.90
CA CYS A 59 -6.86 1.35 -13.98
C CYS A 59 -5.68 1.70 -14.91
N ASN A 60 -5.82 2.76 -15.69
CA ASN A 60 -4.73 3.24 -16.56
C ASN A 60 -3.62 3.99 -15.80
N GLU A 61 -3.78 4.19 -14.50
CA GLU A 61 -2.81 4.86 -13.64
C GLU A 61 -1.86 3.83 -12.98
N PHE A 62 -0.78 4.33 -12.36
CA PHE A 62 0.11 3.53 -11.49
C PHE A 62 0.75 2.29 -12.15
N GLN A 63 0.87 2.28 -13.48
CA GLN A 63 1.47 1.17 -14.24
C GLN A 63 0.82 -0.19 -13.92
N GLY A 64 -0.49 -0.20 -13.68
CA GLY A 64 -1.26 -1.42 -13.39
C GLY A 64 -1.09 -1.97 -11.98
N ARG A 65 -0.37 -1.31 -11.07
CA ARG A 65 -0.21 -1.78 -9.68
C ARG A 65 -1.49 -1.68 -8.85
N LEU A 66 -2.45 -0.85 -9.28
CA LEU A 66 -3.80 -0.78 -8.70
C LEU A 66 -4.75 -1.81 -9.34
N ASP A 67 -4.30 -2.55 -10.36
CA ASP A 67 -5.11 -3.62 -10.93
C ASP A 67 -5.21 -4.77 -9.91
N PHE A 68 -6.40 -5.34 -9.76
CA PHE A 68 -6.59 -6.49 -8.90
C PHE A 68 -7.71 -7.39 -9.39
N ASP A 69 -7.54 -8.68 -9.11
CA ASP A 69 -8.55 -9.69 -9.33
C ASP A 69 -9.48 -9.78 -8.13
N PHE A 70 -10.75 -10.09 -8.40
CA PHE A 70 -11.76 -10.23 -7.36
C PHE A 70 -12.85 -11.22 -7.76
N SER A 71 -13.51 -11.80 -6.76
CA SER A 71 -14.78 -12.52 -6.94
C SER A 71 -15.94 -11.69 -6.38
N VAL A 72 -17.14 -11.88 -6.94
CA VAL A 72 -18.34 -11.15 -6.50
C VAL A 72 -19.17 -12.06 -5.59
N LYS A 73 -19.39 -11.64 -4.35
CA LYS A 73 -20.24 -12.33 -3.38
C LYS A 73 -21.68 -11.88 -3.44
N LYS A 74 -21.91 -10.61 -3.76
CA LYS A 74 -23.25 -10.02 -3.79
C LYS A 74 -23.28 -8.80 -4.69
N VAL A 75 -24.39 -8.67 -5.41
CA VAL A 75 -24.70 -7.54 -6.29
C VAL A 75 -25.92 -6.80 -5.76
N ILE A 76 -25.83 -5.49 -5.60
CA ILE A 76 -26.96 -4.62 -5.29
C ILE A 76 -26.99 -3.50 -6.33
N LYS A 77 -28.08 -3.42 -7.09
CA LYS A 77 -28.31 -2.37 -8.08
C LYS A 77 -29.25 -1.33 -7.49
N SER A 78 -28.83 -0.07 -7.43
CA SER A 78 -29.66 1.03 -6.93
C SER A 78 -29.40 2.30 -7.72
N ASN A 79 -30.42 2.79 -8.44
CA ASN A 79 -30.30 3.91 -9.37
C ASN A 79 -29.17 3.67 -10.40
N ASP A 80 -28.27 4.64 -10.55
CA ASP A 80 -27.08 4.58 -11.41
C ASP A 80 -25.81 4.12 -10.66
N ILE A 81 -25.99 3.46 -9.50
CA ILE A 81 -24.89 2.93 -8.69
C ILE A 81 -25.00 1.40 -8.62
N LEU A 82 -23.88 0.75 -8.92
CA LEU A 82 -23.70 -0.68 -8.73
C LEU A 82 -22.87 -0.88 -7.47
N TYR A 83 -23.44 -1.60 -6.50
CA TYR A 83 -22.73 -1.99 -5.31
C TYR A 83 -22.36 -3.46 -5.41
N LEU A 84 -21.08 -3.77 -5.20
CA LEU A 84 -20.58 -5.14 -5.22
C LEU A 84 -19.89 -5.45 -3.89
N TYR A 85 -20.20 -6.61 -3.31
CA TYR A 85 -19.36 -7.20 -2.28
C TYR A 85 -18.29 -8.03 -2.95
N LEU A 86 -17.04 -7.60 -2.80
CA LEU A 86 -15.87 -8.14 -3.50
C LEU A 86 -14.97 -8.87 -2.51
N GLU A 87 -14.58 -10.09 -2.85
CA GLU A 87 -13.42 -10.72 -2.24
C GLU A 87 -12.22 -10.46 -3.13
N ILE A 88 -11.27 -9.66 -2.63
CA ILE A 88 -10.13 -9.17 -3.40
C ILE A 88 -8.95 -10.11 -3.24
N ASN A 89 -8.34 -10.49 -4.36
CA ASN A 89 -7.16 -11.34 -4.43
C ASN A 89 -5.91 -10.51 -4.73
N ASN A 90 -5.58 -9.56 -3.86
CA ASN A 90 -4.34 -8.79 -3.95
C ASN A 90 -3.75 -8.57 -2.56
N PRO A 91 -2.65 -9.28 -2.20
CA PRO A 91 -2.05 -9.19 -0.87
C PRO A 91 -1.37 -7.84 -0.60
N MET A 92 -1.14 -7.04 -1.64
CA MET A 92 -0.53 -5.72 -1.52
C MET A 92 -1.57 -4.61 -1.40
N TYR A 93 -2.84 -4.89 -1.68
CA TYR A 93 -3.92 -3.91 -1.64
C TYR A 93 -4.55 -3.87 -0.25
N GLU A 94 -4.64 -2.66 0.31
CA GLU A 94 -5.35 -2.38 1.54
C GLU A 94 -6.57 -1.51 1.26
N VAL A 95 -7.70 -1.82 1.87
CA VAL A 95 -8.92 -1.01 1.70
C VAL A 95 -8.72 0.37 2.30
N GLY A 96 -9.00 1.38 1.49
CA GLY A 96 -8.80 2.79 1.82
C GLY A 96 -7.73 3.44 0.97
N VAL A 97 -6.97 2.67 0.18
CA VAL A 97 -5.95 3.21 -0.72
C VAL A 97 -6.56 4.16 -1.74
N ILE A 98 -7.67 3.78 -2.37
CA ILE A 98 -8.30 4.62 -3.39
C ILE A 98 -8.74 5.95 -2.76
N SER A 99 -9.32 5.87 -1.56
CA SER A 99 -9.74 7.03 -0.78
C SER A 99 -8.57 7.92 -0.37
N LEU A 100 -7.45 7.32 0.06
CA LEU A 100 -6.22 8.02 0.44
C LEU A 100 -5.60 8.74 -0.76
N LEU A 101 -5.44 8.04 -1.89
CA LEU A 101 -4.91 8.63 -3.11
C LEU A 101 -5.82 9.76 -3.61
N LYS A 102 -7.13 9.58 -3.66
CA LYS A 102 -8.04 10.67 -4.08
C LYS A 102 -7.96 11.93 -3.24
N SER A 103 -7.77 11.78 -1.92
CA SER A 103 -7.84 12.89 -0.98
C SER A 103 -6.49 13.54 -0.68
N ARG A 104 -5.40 12.78 -0.78
CA ARG A 104 -4.06 13.18 -0.30
C ARG A 104 -2.96 12.97 -1.33
N PHE A 105 -3.27 12.58 -2.56
CA PHE A 105 -2.24 12.35 -3.59
C PHE A 105 -1.37 13.57 -3.88
N ASP A 106 -1.86 14.79 -3.67
CA ASP A 106 -1.11 16.04 -3.94
C ASP A 106 -0.45 16.64 -2.68
N ASP A 107 -0.68 16.08 -1.49
CA ASP A 107 -0.09 16.56 -0.23
C ASP A 107 1.40 16.26 -0.18
N ASN A 108 2.24 17.25 0.15
CA ASN A 108 3.70 17.07 0.22
C ASN A 108 4.22 16.70 1.62
N GLU A 109 3.30 16.41 2.54
CA GLU A 109 3.61 16.15 3.94
C GLU A 109 3.76 14.65 4.23
N ARG A 110 4.22 14.33 5.44
CA ARG A 110 4.29 12.95 5.94
C ARG A 110 2.90 12.50 6.40
N ILE A 111 2.04 12.16 5.43
CA ILE A 111 0.61 11.88 5.64
C ILE A 111 0.37 10.83 6.75
N TRP A 112 1.26 9.84 6.88
CA TRP A 112 1.11 8.79 7.89
C TRP A 112 1.25 9.28 9.34
N LEU A 113 1.80 10.47 9.59
CA LEU A 113 1.93 11.00 10.95
C LEU A 113 0.57 11.22 11.62
N ASP A 114 -0.47 11.52 10.84
CA ASP A 114 -1.84 11.72 11.32
C ASP A 114 -2.66 10.41 11.36
N MET A 115 -2.08 9.29 10.95
CA MET A 115 -2.77 8.01 10.85
C MET A 115 -2.60 7.18 12.11
N VAL A 116 -3.69 6.55 12.57
CA VAL A 116 -3.61 5.52 13.61
C VAL A 116 -2.84 4.30 13.10
N LEU A 117 -2.28 3.50 14.02
CA LEU A 117 -1.37 2.39 13.76
C LEU A 117 -1.77 1.53 12.54
N GLU A 118 -2.95 0.90 12.59
CA GLU A 118 -3.38 -0.03 11.54
C GLU A 118 -3.65 0.67 10.20
N SER A 119 -4.10 1.92 10.22
CA SER A 119 -4.35 2.68 8.99
C SER A 119 -3.05 2.99 8.23
N LYS A 120 -1.88 2.96 8.87
CA LYS A 120 -0.60 3.15 8.17
C LYS A 120 -0.33 2.08 7.12
N LYS A 121 -0.91 0.88 7.25
CA LYS A 121 -0.88 -0.14 6.19
C LYS A 121 -1.47 0.36 4.87
N ILE A 122 -2.51 1.19 4.94
CA ILE A 122 -3.12 1.84 3.77
C ILE A 122 -2.11 2.75 3.09
N TYR A 123 -1.35 3.54 3.84
CA TYR A 123 -0.29 4.39 3.27
C TYR A 123 0.87 3.57 2.67
N ILE A 124 1.26 2.47 3.32
CA ILE A 124 2.29 1.56 2.79
C ILE A 124 1.82 0.91 1.48
N SER A 125 0.58 0.43 1.43
CA SER A 125 -0.05 -0.12 0.23
C SER A 125 -0.14 0.92 -0.89
N ALA A 126 -0.59 2.14 -0.57
CA ALA A 126 -0.60 3.27 -1.51
C ALA A 126 0.81 3.61 -2.02
N SER A 127 1.83 3.52 -1.16
CA SER A 127 3.23 3.74 -1.55
C SER A 127 3.70 2.69 -2.55
N TYR A 128 3.36 1.41 -2.35
CA TYR A 128 3.62 0.37 -3.34
C TYR A 128 2.93 0.66 -4.68
N ILE A 129 1.65 1.04 -4.64
CA ILE A 129 0.85 1.31 -5.84
C ILE A 129 1.44 2.49 -6.62
N VAL A 130 1.75 3.60 -5.95
CA VAL A 130 2.31 4.78 -6.61
C VAL A 130 3.75 4.56 -7.03
N GLY A 131 4.62 4.25 -6.07
CA GLY A 131 6.08 4.28 -6.23
C GLY A 131 6.67 2.98 -6.77
N GLY A 132 6.02 1.84 -6.52
CA GLY A 132 6.53 0.51 -6.81
C GLY A 132 7.81 0.18 -6.04
N MET A 133 8.32 -1.04 -6.27
CA MET A 133 9.68 -1.39 -5.91
C MET A 133 10.64 -0.74 -6.90
N ARG A 134 11.73 -0.14 -6.42
CA ARG A 134 12.74 0.53 -7.25
C ARG A 134 14.09 -0.15 -7.08
N ASP A 135 14.82 -0.23 -8.18
CA ASP A 135 16.18 -0.78 -8.30
C ASP A 135 17.25 0.32 -8.36
N GLU A 136 16.84 1.59 -8.48
CA GLU A 136 17.73 2.73 -8.54
C GLU A 136 17.45 3.78 -7.48
N ILE A 137 18.52 4.36 -6.95
CA ILE A 137 18.48 5.52 -6.07
C ILE A 137 19.51 6.56 -6.49
N GLU A 138 19.10 7.83 -6.51
CA GLU A 138 19.95 8.95 -6.90
C GLU A 138 20.81 9.47 -5.74
N LYS A 139 20.41 9.19 -4.50
CA LYS A 139 21.03 9.70 -3.29
C LYS A 139 22.12 8.75 -2.78
N ASP A 140 23.28 9.32 -2.47
CA ASP A 140 24.40 8.59 -1.89
C ASP A 140 24.24 8.35 -0.37
N THR A 141 23.60 9.30 0.30
CA THR A 141 23.29 9.27 1.73
C THR A 141 21.81 9.49 1.94
N ILE A 142 21.19 8.57 2.68
CA ILE A 142 19.79 8.63 3.09
C ILE A 142 19.75 9.05 4.55
N VAL A 143 19.02 10.12 4.84
CA VAL A 143 18.76 10.55 6.22
C VAL A 143 17.34 10.14 6.59
N VAL A 144 17.22 9.29 7.60
CA VAL A 144 15.97 8.83 8.18
C VAL A 144 15.74 9.58 9.49
N GLU A 145 14.63 10.28 9.59
CA GLU A 145 14.29 11.08 10.79
C GLU A 145 13.48 10.21 11.76
N GLY A 146 14.16 9.52 12.68
CA GLY A 146 13.56 8.59 13.64
C GLY A 146 12.52 9.21 14.55
N LYS A 147 12.54 10.53 14.76
CA LYS A 147 11.47 11.25 15.47
C LYS A 147 10.10 11.16 14.80
N TYR A 148 10.02 10.77 13.53
CA TYR A 148 8.77 10.54 12.80
C TYR A 148 8.34 9.06 12.77
N ILE A 149 9.12 8.19 13.42
CA ILE A 149 8.81 6.76 13.58
C ILE A 149 8.16 6.56 14.95
N HIS A 150 6.83 6.70 15.00
CA HIS A 150 6.05 6.62 16.23
C HIS A 150 5.55 5.20 16.54
N ASP A 151 5.68 4.28 15.59
CA ASP A 151 5.27 2.90 15.74
C ASP A 151 5.93 1.98 14.70
N TYR A 152 5.66 0.67 14.81
CA TYR A 152 6.15 -0.37 13.92
C TYR A 152 5.88 -0.09 12.42
N TYR A 153 4.68 0.38 12.04
CA TYR A 153 4.39 0.66 10.64
C TYR A 153 4.97 1.99 10.16
N SER A 154 5.19 2.95 11.06
CA SER A 154 5.86 4.22 10.77
C SER A 154 7.29 4.01 10.29
N PHE A 155 7.95 2.91 10.69
CA PHE A 155 9.27 2.53 10.17
C PHE A 155 9.23 2.43 8.64
N TYR A 156 8.35 1.60 8.09
CA TYR A 156 8.26 1.40 6.63
C TYR A 156 7.86 2.69 5.91
N CYS A 157 6.99 3.51 6.54
CA CYS A 157 6.57 4.79 5.98
C CYS A 157 7.73 5.80 5.89
N GLU A 158 8.47 6.02 6.99
CA GLU A 158 9.59 6.98 7.01
C GLU A 158 10.77 6.49 6.17
N PHE A 159 11.07 5.19 6.16
CA PHE A 159 12.12 4.66 5.29
C PHE A 159 11.75 4.82 3.81
N GLY A 160 10.51 4.49 3.44
CA GLY A 160 9.99 4.76 2.10
C GLY A 160 10.16 6.23 1.70
N TYR A 161 9.77 7.14 2.60
CA TYR A 161 9.89 8.57 2.39
C TYR A 161 11.34 9.07 2.29
N ALA A 162 12.23 8.61 3.16
CA ALA A 162 13.63 9.01 3.16
C ALA A 162 14.33 8.59 1.86
N PHE A 163 14.06 7.37 1.39
CA PHE A 163 14.63 6.82 0.15
C PHE A 163 14.07 7.56 -1.07
N PHE A 164 12.74 7.56 -1.28
CA PHE A 164 12.14 7.96 -2.55
C PHE A 164 11.18 9.14 -2.47
N GLY A 165 11.02 9.74 -1.28
CA GLY A 165 10.09 10.83 -1.05
C GLY A 165 8.66 10.36 -0.89
N LYS A 166 7.72 11.25 -1.17
CA LYS A 166 6.28 11.00 -1.09
C LYS A 166 5.88 9.70 -1.81
N PHE A 167 5.09 8.87 -1.11
CA PHE A 167 4.70 7.53 -1.56
C PHE A 167 5.88 6.63 -1.99
N GLY A 168 7.07 6.87 -1.44
CA GLY A 168 8.19 5.95 -1.58
C GLY A 168 7.90 4.63 -0.86
N TYR A 169 8.18 3.52 -1.55
CA TYR A 169 7.95 2.18 -1.00
C TYR A 169 9.27 1.52 -0.63
N MET A 170 9.35 1.04 0.61
CA MET A 170 10.47 0.26 1.13
C MET A 170 9.91 -0.91 1.96
N GLY A 171 9.07 -1.75 1.33
CA GLY A 171 8.50 -2.92 1.98
C GLY A 171 7.29 -2.64 2.88
N SER A 172 6.49 -3.68 3.12
CA SER A 172 5.36 -3.68 4.07
C SER A 172 5.61 -4.54 5.32
N ASN A 173 6.74 -5.23 5.33
CA ASN A 173 7.25 -6.06 6.42
C ASN A 173 8.77 -6.21 6.24
N LEU A 174 9.45 -6.85 7.20
CA LEU A 174 10.91 -6.94 7.18
C LEU A 174 11.46 -7.70 5.97
N ASN A 175 10.79 -8.77 5.52
CA ASN A 175 11.21 -9.52 4.33
C ASN A 175 11.14 -8.64 3.08
N ALA A 176 10.00 -7.96 2.88
CA ALA A 176 9.82 -7.04 1.75
C ALA A 176 10.78 -5.84 1.82
N PHE A 177 11.12 -5.36 3.02
CA PHE A 177 12.13 -4.31 3.20
C PHE A 177 13.52 -4.80 2.83
N ASN A 178 13.90 -6.01 3.24
CA ASN A 178 15.15 -6.66 2.86
C ASN A 178 15.24 -6.85 1.34
N ASP A 179 14.16 -7.32 0.70
CA ASP A 179 14.09 -7.46 -0.76
C ASP A 179 14.31 -6.11 -1.45
N CYS A 180 13.70 -5.01 -0.95
CA CYS A 180 13.93 -3.67 -1.49
C CYS A 180 15.41 -3.25 -1.39
N LEU A 181 16.07 -3.54 -0.27
CA LEU A 181 17.49 -3.24 -0.08
C LEU A 181 18.39 -4.11 -0.96
N ILE A 182 18.01 -5.36 -1.25
CA ILE A 182 18.71 -6.25 -2.18
C ILE A 182 18.65 -5.68 -3.60
N GLU A 183 17.47 -5.30 -4.08
CA GLU A 183 17.31 -4.75 -5.43
C GLU A 183 18.09 -3.44 -5.61
N LEU A 184 18.14 -2.60 -4.58
CA LEU A 184 18.93 -1.36 -4.59
C LEU A 184 20.45 -1.58 -4.54
N LYS A 185 20.91 -2.76 -4.15
CA LYS A 185 22.33 -3.05 -3.97
C LYS A 185 23.03 -3.15 -5.33
N ARG A 186 23.42 -1.99 -5.88
CA ARG A 186 24.35 -1.89 -7.01
C ARG A 186 25.63 -2.65 -6.67
N LYS A 187 26.13 -3.45 -7.63
CA LYS A 187 27.26 -4.38 -7.46
C LYS A 187 28.54 -3.76 -6.87
N ASP A 188 28.70 -2.43 -6.88
CA ASP A 188 29.95 -1.76 -6.48
C ASP A 188 29.80 -0.63 -5.44
N ARG A 189 28.61 -0.37 -4.86
CA ARG A 189 28.46 0.71 -3.85
C ARG A 189 27.42 0.41 -2.78
N ARG A 190 27.82 0.53 -1.51
CA ARG A 190 26.91 0.53 -0.35
C ARG A 190 26.31 1.92 -0.15
N ILE A 191 24.99 1.97 0.00
CA ILE A 191 24.24 3.19 0.36
C ILE A 191 24.59 3.54 1.81
N SER A 192 24.78 4.83 2.11
CA SER A 192 24.95 5.28 3.50
C SER A 192 23.60 5.68 4.07
N VAL A 193 23.25 5.16 5.25
CA VAL A 193 21.98 5.48 5.94
C VAL A 193 22.32 6.09 7.29
N VAL A 194 21.86 7.32 7.52
CA VAL A 194 21.94 7.99 8.82
C VAL A 194 20.55 7.98 9.44
N TRP A 195 20.38 7.20 10.50
CA TRP A 195 19.14 7.12 11.25
C TRP A 195 19.25 8.00 12.50
N LYS A 196 18.68 9.20 12.40
CA LYS A 196 18.66 10.17 13.50
C LYS A 196 17.56 9.88 14.50
N ASP A 197 17.78 10.22 15.75
CA ASP A 197 16.85 9.95 16.85
C ASP A 197 16.48 8.44 16.90
N SER A 198 17.44 7.56 16.59
CA SER A 198 17.16 6.13 16.39
C SER A 198 16.65 5.49 17.67
N GLU A 199 17.23 5.84 18.83
CA GLU A 199 16.80 5.38 20.15
C GLU A 199 15.34 5.71 20.48
N LEU A 200 14.84 6.86 19.99
CA LEU A 200 13.44 7.23 20.15
C LEU A 200 12.54 6.29 19.34
N SER A 201 12.92 6.05 18.07
CA SER A 201 12.18 5.15 17.20
C SER A 201 12.21 3.69 17.67
N PHE A 202 13.31 3.20 18.23
CA PHE A 202 13.42 1.84 18.75
C PHE A 202 12.42 1.59 19.88
N LYS A 203 12.28 2.55 20.82
CA LYS A 203 11.28 2.48 21.89
C LYS A 203 9.86 2.48 21.34
N ALA A 204 9.60 3.30 20.34
CA ALA A 204 8.29 3.41 19.71
C ALA A 204 7.90 2.09 18.99
N ILE A 205 8.82 1.53 18.20
CA ILE A 205 8.66 0.24 17.53
C ILE A 205 8.43 -0.87 18.56
N ALA A 206 9.29 -0.98 19.58
CA ALA A 206 9.21 -2.05 20.58
C ALA A 206 7.87 -2.10 21.33
N ASN A 207 7.19 -0.96 21.49
CA ASN A 207 5.91 -0.85 22.17
C ASN A 207 4.69 -1.09 21.26
N THR A 208 4.90 -1.17 19.95
CA THR A 208 3.83 -1.24 18.94
C THR A 208 4.02 -2.36 17.92
N THR A 209 5.06 -3.17 18.09
CA THR A 209 5.28 -4.40 17.34
C THR A 209 4.03 -5.30 17.38
N PRO A 210 3.53 -5.78 16.23
CA PRO A 210 2.38 -6.67 16.16
C PRO A 210 2.53 -7.94 17.01
N ASP A 211 1.41 -8.46 17.49
CA ASP A 211 1.36 -9.73 18.22
C ASP A 211 1.97 -10.87 17.39
N GLY A 212 2.79 -11.70 18.05
CA GLY A 212 3.53 -12.80 17.40
C GLY A 212 4.96 -12.44 17.00
N LEU A 213 5.35 -11.17 17.06
CA LEU A 213 6.74 -10.73 16.93
C LEU A 213 7.32 -10.33 18.30
N TYR A 214 8.64 -10.45 18.45
CA TYR A 214 9.33 -10.10 19.71
C TYR A 214 9.45 -8.58 19.86
N LYS A 215 9.38 -8.04 21.09
CA LYS A 215 9.52 -6.58 21.33
C LYS A 215 10.86 -6.00 20.87
N THR A 216 11.88 -6.84 20.74
CA THR A 216 13.21 -6.50 20.25
C THR A 216 13.34 -6.58 18.73
N PHE A 217 12.23 -6.66 17.99
CA PHE A 217 12.22 -6.79 16.52
C PHE A 217 12.94 -5.63 15.79
N TYR A 218 13.07 -4.46 16.42
CA TYR A 218 13.87 -3.37 15.88
C TYR A 218 15.36 -3.75 15.71
N HIS A 219 15.89 -4.72 16.48
CA HIS A 219 17.24 -5.23 16.25
C HIS A 219 17.35 -5.93 14.90
N GLU A 220 16.33 -6.68 14.47
CA GLU A 220 16.30 -7.31 13.15
C GLU A 220 16.30 -6.24 12.05
N MET A 221 15.53 -5.16 12.22
CA MET A 221 15.54 -4.01 11.30
C MET A 221 16.93 -3.36 11.19
N VAL A 222 17.63 -3.21 12.31
CA VAL A 222 19.00 -2.67 12.35
C VAL A 222 19.98 -3.62 11.66
N MET A 223 19.94 -4.92 11.97
CA MET A 223 20.81 -5.93 11.33
C MET A 223 20.61 -5.96 9.81
N THR A 224 19.36 -5.96 9.33
CA THR A 224 19.05 -5.87 7.90
C THR A 224 19.65 -4.61 7.27
N LEU A 225 19.63 -3.47 7.95
CA LEU A 225 20.29 -2.27 7.43
C LEU A 225 21.82 -2.39 7.43
N GLU A 226 22.44 -2.94 8.46
CA GLU A 226 23.89 -3.13 8.55
C GLU A 226 24.44 -4.10 7.49
N GLU A 227 23.65 -5.12 7.13
CA GLU A 227 24.00 -6.09 6.07
C GLU A 227 24.05 -5.44 4.67
N HIS A 228 23.21 -4.45 4.43
CA HIS A 228 22.99 -3.85 3.10
C HIS A 228 23.58 -2.44 2.94
N CYS A 229 23.68 -1.68 4.02
CA CYS A 229 24.03 -0.26 4.04
C CYS A 229 25.22 0.03 4.96
N ASN A 230 25.84 1.20 4.78
CA ASN A 230 26.70 1.80 5.81
C ASN A 230 25.78 2.55 6.78
N LEU A 231 25.33 1.87 7.84
CA LEU A 231 24.41 2.43 8.82
C LEU A 231 25.14 3.28 9.87
N ILE A 232 24.59 4.45 10.16
CA ILE A 232 24.98 5.33 11.26
C ILE A 232 23.73 5.58 12.10
N LEU A 233 23.81 5.28 13.40
CA LEU A 233 22.74 5.53 14.37
C LEU A 233 23.11 6.76 15.21
N GLU A 234 22.21 7.75 15.26
CA GLU A 234 22.37 9.02 16.02
C GLU A 234 21.20 9.26 16.98
#